data_AF-A0A1P8UXW9-F1
#
_entry.id   AF-A0A1P8UXW9-F1
#
_cell.length_a   1.000
_cell.length_b   1.000
_cell.length_c   1.000
_cell.angle_alpha   90.00
_cell.angle_beta   90.00
_cell.angle_gamma   90.00
#
_symmetry.space_group_name_H-M   'P 1'
#
loop_
_entity.id
_entity.type
_entity.pdbx_description
1 polymer ?
#
loop_
_entity_poly.entity_id
_entity_poly.type
_entity_poly.pdbx_seq_one_letter_code
_entity_poly.pdbx_strand_id
1 'polypeptide(L)'
;MSHSQNARAAHSVSVYRAEQIRVINGANLGDGLSFAEELIPDDIYRLSPLAAQHRLSLYPSSEPPFEIARETEIGTPGADLHLDCVLTFMTGDGETTEGLVLVETDGEGDVAGILFLPLGAMSPRQDYALVGITREGALQKFAQVACVSFTGGTMITLASGAQRAVEDLVVGDRVLTRDDGPQEIRWIGHHTVRAVGAFAPIRIREGTLNNSADLLVSPDHRLFIYQRQDRLGAGRSELLVRARHLLNGDTITRATGGFVDYYQMLFDHHQIIYAEGIAAESMLVNTRTRAALPEELTASLGQLLPGHDRSDHRALEVHEALLDRPDLADLLRKASSC
;
A
#
# COMPACT_ATOMS: atom_id res chain seq x y z
N MET A 1 19.47 -32.02 -11.21
CA MET A 1 18.75 -31.77 -9.94
C MET A 1 18.24 -30.35 -9.99
N SER A 2 16.98 -30.18 -10.38
CA SER A 2 16.35 -28.88 -10.56
C SER A 2 16.10 -28.27 -9.17
N HIS A 3 16.79 -27.17 -8.86
CA HIS A 3 16.48 -26.34 -7.71
C HIS A 3 15.13 -25.66 -7.99
N SER A 4 14.13 -26.06 -7.21
CA SER A 4 12.87 -25.35 -7.04
C SER A 4 13.17 -23.90 -6.66
N GLN A 5 13.12 -22.98 -7.63
CA GLN A 5 13.06 -21.56 -7.35
C GLN A 5 11.78 -21.33 -6.55
N ASN A 6 11.92 -21.02 -5.26
CA ASN A 6 10.84 -20.43 -4.48
C ASN A 6 10.37 -19.20 -5.27
N ALA A 7 9.15 -19.23 -5.81
CA ALA A 7 8.57 -18.10 -6.51
C ALA A 7 8.50 -16.92 -5.54
N ARG A 8 9.41 -15.95 -5.68
CA ARG A 8 9.36 -14.70 -4.92
C ARG A 8 8.05 -14.01 -5.29
N ALA A 9 7.09 -13.94 -4.37
CA ALA A 9 5.84 -13.25 -4.63
C ALA A 9 6.13 -11.75 -4.83
N ALA A 10 5.93 -11.26 -6.06
CA ALA A 10 6.19 -9.87 -6.37
C ALA A 10 5.08 -8.96 -5.82
N HIS A 11 5.43 -7.72 -5.59
CA HIS A 11 4.50 -6.67 -5.16
C HIS A 11 4.20 -5.76 -6.34
N SER A 12 2.96 -5.27 -6.43
CA SER A 12 2.53 -4.43 -7.53
C SER A 12 2.12 -3.05 -7.06
N VAL A 13 2.55 -2.03 -7.79
CA VAL A 13 2.15 -0.62 -7.65
C VAL A 13 1.58 -0.11 -8.97
N SER A 14 0.77 0.96 -8.92
CA SER A 14 0.17 1.56 -10.11
C SER A 14 0.92 2.82 -10.50
N VAL A 15 1.50 2.84 -11.71
CA VAL A 15 2.39 3.90 -12.18
C VAL A 15 1.92 4.48 -13.52
N TYR A 16 2.33 5.71 -13.80
CA TYR A 16 2.24 6.32 -15.13
C TYR A 16 3.58 6.20 -15.86
N ARG A 17 3.55 6.23 -17.19
CA ARG A 17 4.76 6.54 -17.97
C ARG A 17 5.08 8.01 -17.79
N ALA A 18 6.36 8.35 -17.63
CA ALA A 18 6.76 9.73 -17.42
C ALA A 18 6.35 10.64 -18.61
N GLU A 19 6.33 10.12 -19.83
CA GLU A 19 5.87 10.81 -21.05
C GLU A 19 4.37 11.20 -21.04
N GLN A 20 3.57 10.64 -20.13
CA GLN A 20 2.16 10.98 -19.97
C GLN A 20 1.97 12.22 -19.08
N ILE A 21 3.02 12.68 -18.39
CA ILE A 21 3.00 13.88 -17.53
C ILE A 21 4.01 14.86 -18.11
N ARG A 22 3.54 15.91 -18.78
CA ARG A 22 4.39 16.78 -19.58
C ARG A 22 4.42 18.21 -19.08
N VAL A 23 5.56 18.86 -19.27
CA VAL A 23 5.71 20.30 -19.03
C VAL A 23 4.90 21.06 -20.08
N ILE A 24 3.93 21.85 -19.62
CA ILE A 24 3.10 22.72 -20.45
C ILE A 24 3.56 24.18 -20.41
N ASN A 25 4.39 24.53 -19.43
CA ASN A 25 4.99 25.84 -19.25
C ASN A 25 6.24 25.69 -18.37
N GLY A 26 7.36 26.30 -18.75
CA GLY A 26 8.62 26.16 -18.02
C GLY A 26 9.82 26.01 -18.95
N ALA A 27 10.96 25.69 -18.35
CA ALA A 27 12.24 25.54 -19.04
C ALA A 27 12.28 24.27 -19.91
N ASN A 28 11.67 23.17 -19.46
CA ASN A 28 11.63 21.90 -20.19
C ASN A 28 10.33 21.74 -21.01
N LEU A 29 9.83 22.82 -21.61
CA LEU A 29 8.54 22.84 -22.30
C LEU A 29 8.40 21.69 -23.33
N GLY A 30 7.38 20.83 -23.13
CA GLY A 30 7.05 19.70 -24.00
C GLY A 30 7.62 18.36 -23.54
N ASP A 31 8.61 18.37 -22.66
CA ASP A 31 9.26 17.18 -22.14
C ASP A 31 8.34 16.45 -21.15
N GLY A 32 8.55 15.14 -21.03
CA GLY A 32 7.92 14.34 -19.99
C GLY A 32 8.60 14.56 -18.63
N LEU A 33 8.05 13.97 -17.57
CA LEU A 33 8.81 13.84 -16.33
C LEU A 33 10.13 13.10 -16.59
N SER A 34 11.16 13.47 -15.82
CA SER A 34 12.46 12.82 -15.86
C SER A 34 12.99 12.55 -14.43
N PHE A 35 14.23 12.09 -14.32
CA PHE A 35 14.94 11.93 -13.06
C PHE A 35 15.47 13.27 -12.54
N ALA A 36 15.83 13.32 -11.25
CA ALA A 36 16.04 14.54 -10.47
C ALA A 36 17.05 15.53 -11.06
N GLU A 37 18.06 15.05 -11.80
CA GLU A 37 19.08 15.90 -12.42
C GLU A 37 18.57 16.70 -13.64
N GLU A 38 17.50 16.25 -14.28
CA GLU A 38 16.91 16.90 -15.46
C GLU A 38 15.66 17.72 -15.12
N LEU A 39 15.13 17.56 -13.91
CA LEU A 39 13.94 18.28 -13.46
C LEU A 39 14.26 19.71 -13.03
N ILE A 40 13.42 20.66 -13.45
CA ILE A 40 13.58 22.08 -13.14
C ILE A 40 12.42 22.52 -12.23
N PRO A 41 12.69 23.08 -11.04
CA PRO A 41 11.67 23.71 -10.20
C PRO A 41 10.91 24.80 -10.96
N ASP A 42 9.66 25.03 -10.59
CA ASP A 42 8.71 25.95 -11.22
C ASP A 42 8.18 25.53 -12.62
N ASP A 43 8.68 24.43 -13.20
CA ASP A 43 8.04 23.83 -14.37
C ASP A 43 6.61 23.39 -14.01
N ILE A 44 5.67 23.71 -14.90
CA ILE A 44 4.26 23.37 -14.76
C ILE A 44 3.96 22.14 -15.60
N TYR A 45 3.60 21.05 -14.93
CA TYR A 45 3.24 19.78 -15.54
C TYR A 45 1.73 19.63 -15.68
N ARG A 46 1.32 18.84 -16.67
CA ARG A 46 -0.07 18.41 -16.84
C ARG A 46 -0.12 16.93 -17.19
N LEU A 47 -1.01 16.19 -16.54
CA LEU A 47 -1.33 14.80 -16.89
C LEU A 47 -2.11 14.77 -18.21
N SER A 48 -1.66 13.93 -19.14
CA SER A 48 -2.33 13.70 -20.42
C SER A 48 -3.77 13.20 -20.23
N PRO A 49 -4.75 13.68 -21.01
CA PRO A 49 -6.10 13.11 -21.04
C PRO A 49 -6.16 11.63 -21.45
N LEU A 50 -5.11 11.13 -22.09
CA LEU A 50 -4.97 9.73 -22.49
C LEU A 50 -4.09 8.92 -21.51
N ALA A 51 -3.70 9.51 -20.38
CA ALA A 51 -2.89 8.82 -19.39
C ALA A 51 -3.67 7.64 -18.79
N ALA A 52 -2.98 6.52 -18.64
CA ALA A 52 -3.49 5.33 -17.99
C ALA A 52 -2.45 4.84 -16.97
N GLN A 53 -2.92 4.40 -15.81
CA GLN A 53 -2.05 3.73 -14.85
C GLN A 53 -1.82 2.29 -15.32
N HIS A 54 -0.59 1.84 -15.16
CA HIS A 54 -0.15 0.49 -15.48
C HIS A 54 0.34 -0.21 -14.21
N ARG A 55 0.12 -1.51 -14.11
CA ARG A 55 0.65 -2.31 -13.00
C ARG A 55 2.15 -2.55 -13.20
N LEU A 56 2.95 -2.00 -12.30
CA LEU A 56 4.38 -2.32 -12.19
C LEU A 56 4.56 -3.34 -11.07
N SER A 57 5.13 -4.51 -11.40
CA SER A 57 5.38 -5.58 -10.43
C SER A 57 6.88 -5.72 -10.15
N LEU A 58 7.28 -5.81 -8.87
CA LEU A 58 8.67 -5.82 -8.41
C LEU A 58 8.93 -6.96 -7.43
N TYR A 59 10.08 -7.63 -7.57
CA TYR A 59 10.51 -8.57 -6.55
C TYR A 59 10.95 -7.85 -5.27
N PRO A 60 10.70 -8.42 -4.08
CA PRO A 60 11.10 -7.80 -2.82
C PRO A 60 12.62 -7.64 -2.72
N SER A 61 13.08 -6.41 -2.48
CA SER A 61 14.45 -6.08 -2.09
C SER A 61 14.44 -5.08 -0.92
N SER A 62 15.44 -5.13 -0.04
CA SER A 62 15.51 -4.23 1.12
C SER A 62 16.03 -2.85 0.74
N GLU A 63 16.80 -2.78 -0.35
CA GLU A 63 17.43 -1.59 -0.89
C GLU A 63 17.34 -1.65 -2.42
N PRO A 64 17.24 -0.50 -3.10
CA PRO A 64 17.32 -0.44 -4.56
C PRO A 64 18.74 -0.80 -5.06
N PRO A 65 18.89 -1.27 -6.32
CA PRO A 65 17.82 -1.45 -7.29
C PRO A 65 16.87 -2.62 -6.97
N PHE A 66 15.61 -2.45 -7.32
CA PHE A 66 14.60 -3.51 -7.32
C PHE A 66 14.58 -4.20 -8.67
N GLU A 67 14.34 -5.50 -8.70
CA GLU A 67 14.20 -6.25 -9.95
C GLU A 67 12.73 -6.24 -10.42
N ILE A 68 12.49 -5.85 -11.68
CA ILE A 68 11.16 -5.88 -12.29
C ILE A 68 10.69 -7.33 -12.51
N ALA A 69 9.52 -7.67 -11.99
CA ALA A 69 8.96 -9.01 -12.02
C ALA A 69 8.31 -9.36 -13.38
N ARG A 70 8.09 -10.65 -13.62
CA ARG A 70 7.65 -11.17 -14.93
C ARG A 70 6.19 -10.86 -15.26
N GLU A 71 5.36 -10.68 -14.24
CA GLU A 71 3.93 -10.42 -14.33
C GLU A 71 3.56 -8.93 -14.44
N THR A 72 4.57 -8.07 -14.56
CA THR A 72 4.40 -6.63 -14.77
C THR A 72 3.66 -6.35 -16.08
N GLU A 73 2.88 -5.27 -16.13
CA GLU A 73 2.29 -4.75 -17.37
C GLU A 73 3.21 -3.74 -18.06
N ILE A 74 4.18 -3.19 -17.32
CA ILE A 74 5.08 -2.12 -17.77
C ILE A 74 6.49 -2.30 -17.24
N GLY A 75 7.47 -1.81 -18.01
CA GLY A 75 8.90 -2.00 -17.75
C GLY A 75 9.41 -3.34 -18.28
N THR A 76 10.73 -3.52 -18.28
CA THR A 76 11.37 -4.74 -18.79
C THR A 76 11.56 -5.76 -17.66
N PRO A 77 10.95 -6.97 -17.73
CA PRO A 77 11.18 -8.01 -16.73
C PRO A 77 12.67 -8.34 -16.56
N GLY A 78 13.14 -8.35 -15.32
CA GLY A 78 14.54 -8.60 -14.95
C GLY A 78 15.43 -7.36 -14.99
N ALA A 79 14.93 -6.20 -15.41
CA ALA A 79 15.68 -4.94 -15.35
C ALA A 79 15.73 -4.39 -13.90
N ASP A 80 16.76 -3.59 -13.66
CA ASP A 80 16.95 -2.87 -12.40
C ASP A 80 16.06 -1.62 -12.37
N LEU A 81 15.45 -1.38 -11.22
CA LEU A 81 14.59 -0.22 -10.97
C LEU A 81 15.07 0.54 -9.74
N HIS A 82 15.44 1.79 -9.93
CA HIS A 82 15.88 2.71 -8.90
C HIS A 82 14.73 3.63 -8.44
N LEU A 83 14.74 3.98 -7.16
CA LEU A 83 13.91 5.06 -6.61
C LEU A 83 14.74 6.33 -6.66
N ASP A 84 14.47 7.21 -7.62
CA ASP A 84 15.32 8.38 -7.87
C ASP A 84 15.00 9.55 -6.93
N CYS A 85 13.75 10.01 -6.94
CA CYS A 85 13.33 11.13 -6.09
C CYS A 85 11.83 11.13 -5.79
N VAL A 86 11.46 11.89 -4.75
CA VAL A 86 10.11 12.32 -4.44
C VAL A 86 9.91 13.72 -5.02
N LEU A 87 8.86 13.87 -5.81
CA LEU A 87 8.41 15.16 -6.32
C LEU A 87 7.25 15.68 -5.50
N THR A 88 7.27 16.99 -5.24
CA THR A 88 6.15 17.72 -4.66
C THR A 88 5.61 18.69 -5.71
N PHE A 89 4.35 18.51 -6.07
CA PHE A 89 3.61 19.39 -6.95
C PHE A 89 2.62 20.24 -6.18
N MET A 90 2.36 21.45 -6.67
CA MET A 90 1.32 22.34 -6.15
C MET A 90 0.34 22.71 -7.27
N THR A 91 -0.95 22.60 -6.96
CA THR A 91 -2.03 23.05 -7.86
C THR A 91 -2.29 24.54 -7.70
N GLY A 92 -3.01 25.15 -8.65
CA GLY A 92 -3.37 26.57 -8.60
C GLY A 92 -4.20 26.98 -7.36
N ASP A 93 -4.90 26.03 -6.75
CA ASP A 93 -5.67 26.24 -5.51
C ASP A 93 -4.82 26.10 -4.24
N GLY A 94 -3.50 25.90 -4.39
CA GLY A 94 -2.55 25.75 -3.29
C GLY A 94 -2.49 24.35 -2.68
N GLU A 95 -3.23 23.37 -3.22
CA GLU A 95 -3.14 21.99 -2.75
C GLU A 95 -1.88 21.30 -3.27
N THR A 96 -1.17 20.62 -2.38
CA THR A 96 0.01 19.84 -2.73
C THR A 96 -0.31 18.37 -2.96
N THR A 97 0.43 17.76 -3.89
CA THR A 97 0.43 16.33 -4.13
C THR A 97 1.84 15.85 -4.40
N GLU A 98 2.11 14.57 -4.16
CA GLU A 98 3.45 14.01 -4.27
C GLU A 98 3.46 12.81 -5.21
N GLY A 99 4.64 12.45 -5.68
CA GLY A 99 4.88 11.20 -6.39
C GLY A 99 6.34 10.80 -6.38
N LEU A 100 6.61 9.54 -6.68
CA LEU A 100 7.95 8.98 -6.77
C LEU A 100 8.34 8.82 -8.24
N VAL A 101 9.54 9.27 -8.60
CA VAL A 101 10.18 8.95 -9.87
C VAL A 101 10.92 7.63 -9.72
N LEU A 102 10.60 6.70 -10.62
CA LEU A 102 11.20 5.37 -10.70
C LEU A 102 11.99 5.30 -12.01
N VAL A 103 13.25 4.91 -11.93
CA VAL A 103 14.15 4.86 -13.08
C VAL A 103 14.52 3.42 -13.37
N GLU A 104 14.10 2.92 -14.52
CA GLU A 104 14.51 1.63 -15.06
C GLU A 104 15.85 1.79 -15.76
N THR A 105 16.81 0.92 -15.44
CA THR A 105 18.13 0.88 -16.08
C THR A 105 18.34 -0.43 -16.83
N ASP A 106 19.08 -0.37 -17.93
CA ASP A 106 19.48 -1.56 -18.68
C ASP A 106 20.73 -2.23 -18.09
N GLY A 107 21.21 -3.29 -18.75
CA GLY A 107 22.39 -4.03 -18.30
C GLY A 107 23.71 -3.26 -18.38
N GLU A 108 23.73 -2.10 -19.03
CA GLU A 108 24.88 -1.19 -19.08
C GLU A 108 24.78 -0.08 -18.01
N GLY A 109 23.63 0.01 -17.34
CA GLY A 109 23.33 1.02 -16.32
C GLY A 109 22.74 2.31 -16.90
N ASP A 110 22.43 2.33 -18.19
CA ASP A 110 21.81 3.47 -18.86
C ASP A 110 20.30 3.51 -18.59
N VAL A 111 19.72 4.71 -18.59
CA VAL A 111 18.28 4.89 -18.37
C VAL A 111 17.50 4.29 -19.53
N ALA A 112 16.80 3.20 -19.26
CA ALA A 112 15.93 2.51 -20.22
C ALA A 112 14.48 3.00 -20.16
N GLY A 113 14.04 3.51 -19.01
CA GLY A 113 12.68 3.99 -18.83
C GLY A 113 12.49 4.82 -17.56
N ILE A 114 11.51 5.72 -17.60
CA ILE A 114 11.11 6.52 -16.44
C ILE A 114 9.62 6.31 -16.20
N LEU A 115 9.31 5.92 -14.98
CA LEU A 115 7.95 5.69 -14.50
C LEU A 115 7.68 6.63 -13.33
N PHE A 116 6.41 6.96 -13.15
CA PHE A 116 5.98 7.85 -12.07
C PHE A 116 4.92 7.16 -11.23
N LEU A 117 5.20 6.96 -9.95
CA LEU A 117 4.24 6.46 -8.97
C LEU A 117 3.55 7.64 -8.28
N PRO A 118 2.29 7.96 -8.64
CA PRO A 118 1.55 9.03 -7.98
C PRO A 118 1.21 8.61 -6.54
N LEU A 119 1.64 9.42 -5.58
CA LEU A 119 1.27 9.25 -4.17
C LEU A 119 -0.07 9.92 -3.87
N GLY A 120 -0.46 10.96 -4.63
CA GLY A 120 -1.80 11.52 -4.61
C GLY A 120 -2.52 11.51 -5.95
N ALA A 121 -3.75 12.04 -5.98
CA ALA A 121 -4.55 12.07 -7.19
C ALA A 121 -3.98 13.10 -8.16
N MET A 122 -3.83 12.68 -9.41
CA MET A 122 -3.56 13.57 -10.54
C MET A 122 -4.72 13.49 -11.52
N SER A 123 -5.24 14.65 -11.90
CA SER A 123 -6.37 14.78 -12.81
C SER A 123 -5.90 15.34 -14.15
N PRO A 124 -6.39 14.82 -15.28
CA PRO A 124 -6.19 15.47 -16.56
C PRO A 124 -6.76 16.90 -16.53
N ARG A 125 -6.08 17.83 -17.21
CA ARG A 125 -6.44 19.27 -17.28
C ARG A 125 -6.18 20.09 -16.01
N GLN A 126 -5.64 19.48 -14.97
CA GLN A 126 -5.13 20.22 -13.82
C GLN A 126 -3.66 20.56 -14.04
N ASP A 127 -3.26 21.76 -13.61
CA ASP A 127 -1.88 22.23 -13.67
C ASP A 127 -1.17 21.96 -12.35
N TYR A 128 0.06 21.47 -12.44
CA TYR A 128 0.90 21.02 -11.34
C TYR A 128 2.26 21.69 -11.42
N ALA A 129 2.48 22.75 -10.63
CA ALA A 129 3.79 23.38 -10.52
C ALA A 129 4.72 22.49 -9.69
N LEU A 130 5.91 22.19 -10.19
CA LEU A 130 6.93 21.44 -9.45
C LEU A 130 7.60 22.35 -8.42
N VAL A 131 7.32 22.12 -7.13
CA VAL A 131 7.79 22.97 -6.03
C VAL A 131 8.83 22.29 -5.14
N GLY A 132 9.04 20.98 -5.29
CA GLY A 132 10.01 20.24 -4.51
C GLY A 132 10.53 19.01 -5.24
N ILE A 133 11.83 18.77 -5.13
CA ILE A 133 12.54 17.58 -5.61
C ILE A 133 13.44 17.14 -4.46
N THR A 134 13.21 15.95 -3.91
CA THR A 134 14.07 15.39 -2.85
C THR A 134 14.42 13.94 -3.14
N ARG A 135 15.71 13.60 -3.07
CA ARG A 135 16.17 12.20 -3.15
C ARG A 135 16.04 11.48 -1.81
N GLU A 136 16.00 12.24 -0.73
CA GLU A 136 15.89 11.69 0.63
C GLU A 136 14.49 11.13 0.89
N GLY A 137 14.44 10.00 1.60
CA GLY A 137 13.17 9.38 2.00
C GLY A 137 12.38 8.69 0.89
N ALA A 138 12.89 8.60 -0.36
CA ALA A 138 12.19 7.92 -1.46
C ALA A 138 11.86 6.45 -1.13
N LEU A 139 12.83 5.73 -0.57
CA LEU A 139 12.64 4.34 -0.11
C LEU A 139 11.63 4.25 1.04
N GLN A 140 11.66 5.20 1.99
CA GLN A 140 10.71 5.25 3.10
C GLN A 140 9.27 5.46 2.60
N LYS A 141 9.06 6.44 1.68
CA LYS A 141 7.74 6.67 1.09
C LYS A 141 7.25 5.48 0.28
N PHE A 142 8.14 4.85 -0.48
CA PHE A 142 7.81 3.63 -1.22
C PHE A 142 7.38 2.48 -0.29
N ALA A 143 8.09 2.29 0.83
CA ALA A 143 7.74 1.31 1.83
C ALA A 143 6.39 1.62 2.52
N GLN A 144 6.08 2.90 2.78
CA GLN A 144 4.81 3.32 3.36
C GLN A 144 3.60 2.95 2.48
N VAL A 145 3.73 3.03 1.15
CA VAL A 145 2.68 2.57 0.22
C VAL A 145 2.38 1.08 0.40
N ALA A 146 3.39 0.27 0.76
CA ALA A 146 3.24 -1.16 0.99
C ALA A 146 2.76 -1.52 2.41
N CYS A 147 2.65 -0.56 3.34
CA CYS A 147 2.24 -0.82 4.71
C CYS A 147 0.71 -0.89 4.86
N VAL A 148 0.25 -1.91 5.60
CA VAL A 148 -1.15 -1.99 6.04
C VAL A 148 -1.38 -1.00 7.18
N SER A 149 -2.43 -0.19 7.08
CA SER A 149 -2.71 0.87 8.05
C SER A 149 -4.21 0.98 8.32
N PHE A 150 -4.58 1.31 9.56
CA PHE A 150 -5.92 1.69 9.98
C PHE A 150 -6.05 3.21 9.94
N THR A 151 -7.25 3.75 9.79
CA THR A 151 -7.44 5.20 9.88
C THR A 151 -7.78 5.64 11.30
N GLY A 152 -7.53 6.91 11.63
CA GLY A 152 -8.03 7.53 12.87
C GLY A 152 -9.53 7.29 13.09
N GLY A 153 -9.92 7.12 14.35
CA GLY A 153 -11.26 6.75 14.78
C GLY A 153 -11.55 5.26 14.76
N THR A 154 -10.69 4.43 14.15
CA THR A 154 -10.91 2.96 14.11
C THR A 154 -10.80 2.36 15.51
N MET A 155 -11.84 1.67 15.93
CA MET A 155 -11.92 1.02 17.25
C MET A 155 -11.23 -0.36 17.23
N ILE A 156 -10.17 -0.48 18.02
CA ILE A 156 -9.37 -1.71 18.18
C ILE A 156 -9.77 -2.43 19.47
N THR A 157 -9.93 -3.75 19.39
CA THR A 157 -10.35 -4.59 20.52
C THR A 157 -9.15 -4.94 21.41
N LEU A 158 -9.19 -4.51 22.67
CA LEU A 158 -8.17 -4.81 23.68
C LEU A 158 -8.35 -6.18 24.30
N ALA A 159 -7.34 -6.63 25.05
CA ALA A 159 -7.34 -7.89 25.79
C ALA A 159 -8.55 -8.09 26.72
N SER A 160 -9.10 -6.99 27.26
CA SER A 160 -10.26 -6.99 28.14
C SER A 160 -11.60 -7.14 27.40
N GLY A 161 -11.58 -7.09 26.06
CA GLY A 161 -12.77 -6.96 25.22
C GLY A 161 -13.28 -5.52 25.08
N ALA A 162 -12.71 -4.56 25.82
CA ALA A 162 -12.99 -3.15 25.60
C ALA A 162 -12.44 -2.70 24.24
N GLN A 163 -13.12 -1.76 23.60
CA GLN A 163 -12.66 -1.15 22.36
C GLN A 163 -12.09 0.25 22.63
N ARG A 164 -11.00 0.59 21.95
CA ARG A 164 -10.37 1.92 22.01
C ARG A 164 -9.96 2.38 20.63
N ALA A 165 -10.10 3.67 20.36
CA ALA A 165 -9.70 4.27 19.11
C ALA A 165 -8.19 4.08 18.89
N VAL A 166 -7.78 3.86 17.65
CA VAL A 166 -6.38 3.54 17.31
C VAL A 166 -5.41 4.65 17.71
N GLU A 167 -5.84 5.92 17.65
CA GLU A 167 -5.08 7.09 18.06
C GLU A 167 -4.86 7.20 19.57
N ASP A 168 -5.69 6.53 20.39
CA ASP A 168 -5.61 6.52 21.86
C ASP A 168 -4.80 5.32 22.39
N LEU A 169 -4.32 4.44 21.50
CA LEU A 169 -3.45 3.33 21.86
C LEU A 169 -2.04 3.83 22.14
N VAL A 170 -1.37 3.17 23.09
CA VAL A 170 0.02 3.42 23.43
C VAL A 170 0.81 2.12 23.39
N VAL A 171 2.12 2.24 23.16
CA VAL A 171 3.05 1.10 23.23
C VAL A 171 2.93 0.43 24.60
N GLY A 172 2.88 -0.91 24.60
CA GLY A 172 2.65 -1.75 25.78
C GLY A 172 1.19 -2.11 26.03
N ASP A 173 0.23 -1.47 25.35
CA ASP A 173 -1.16 -1.90 25.39
C ASP A 173 -1.32 -3.32 24.85
N ARG A 174 -2.19 -4.11 25.48
CA ARG A 174 -2.49 -5.49 25.06
C ARG A 174 -3.73 -5.53 24.18
N VAL A 175 -3.54 -5.89 22.92
CA VAL A 175 -4.59 -6.03 21.90
C VAL A 175 -5.00 -7.50 21.80
N LEU A 176 -6.31 -7.74 21.63
CA LEU A 176 -6.81 -9.09 21.38
C LEU A 176 -6.40 -9.53 19.98
N THR A 177 -5.66 -10.62 19.88
CA THR A 177 -5.31 -11.25 18.60
C THR A 177 -6.05 -12.57 18.43
N ARG A 178 -6.14 -13.03 17.19
CA ARG A 178 -6.83 -14.26 16.82
C ARG A 178 -6.10 -15.51 17.32
N ASP A 179 -4.79 -15.59 17.08
CA ASP A 179 -4.05 -16.86 17.14
C ASP A 179 -3.19 -16.99 18.40
N ASP A 180 -2.66 -15.88 18.93
CA ASP A 180 -1.67 -15.89 20.01
C ASP A 180 -2.21 -15.34 21.35
N GLY A 181 -3.53 -15.19 21.48
CA GLY A 181 -4.13 -14.49 22.62
C GLY A 181 -3.72 -13.02 22.70
N PRO A 182 -3.87 -12.33 23.84
CA PRO A 182 -3.60 -10.90 23.87
C PRO A 182 -2.10 -10.55 23.78
N GLN A 183 -1.72 -9.75 22.79
CA GLN A 183 -0.33 -9.37 22.48
C GLN A 183 -0.06 -7.90 22.75
N GLU A 184 1.16 -7.57 23.17
CA GLU A 184 1.59 -6.19 23.46
C GLU A 184 2.00 -5.46 22.19
N ILE A 185 1.50 -4.24 22.02
CA ILE A 185 1.96 -3.34 20.97
C ILE A 185 3.42 -2.96 21.26
N ARG A 186 4.31 -3.19 20.29
CA ARG A 186 5.73 -2.82 20.34
C ARG A 186 6.02 -1.46 19.74
N TRP A 187 5.23 -1.06 18.75
CA TRP A 187 5.35 0.24 18.13
C TRP A 187 4.04 0.66 17.46
N ILE A 188 3.82 1.98 17.43
CA ILE A 188 2.73 2.60 16.70
C ILE A 188 3.32 3.62 15.72
N GLY A 189 3.10 3.39 14.44
CA GLY A 189 3.39 4.33 13.38
C GLY A 189 2.20 5.24 13.15
N HIS A 190 2.46 6.52 12.91
CA HIS A 190 1.44 7.50 12.56
C HIS A 190 1.96 8.38 11.42
N HIS A 191 1.13 8.55 10.39
CA HIS A 191 1.39 9.52 9.33
C HIS A 191 0.09 10.05 8.75
N THR A 192 0.06 11.36 8.48
CA THR A 192 -1.07 12.03 7.85
C THR A 192 -0.77 12.21 6.37
N VAL A 193 -1.67 11.74 5.51
CA VAL A 193 -1.54 11.86 4.05
C VAL A 193 -2.85 12.34 3.46
N ARG A 194 -2.79 12.90 2.24
CA ARG A 194 -4.04 13.19 1.52
C ARG A 194 -4.69 11.87 1.09
N ALA A 195 -6.00 11.76 1.32
CA ALA A 195 -6.78 10.56 1.02
C ALA A 195 -7.09 10.47 -0.49
N VAL A 196 -6.05 10.29 -1.30
CA VAL A 196 -6.11 10.30 -2.77
C VAL A 196 -5.12 9.29 -3.35
N GLY A 197 -5.32 8.86 -4.60
CA GLY A 197 -4.36 7.98 -5.28
C GLY A 197 -4.08 6.69 -4.51
N ALA A 198 -2.81 6.33 -4.32
CA ALA A 198 -2.42 5.13 -3.57
C ALA A 198 -2.84 5.17 -2.08
N PHE A 199 -2.99 6.36 -1.51
CA PHE A 199 -3.32 6.55 -0.10
C PHE A 199 -4.82 6.75 0.19
N ALA A 200 -5.70 6.73 -0.82
CA ALA A 200 -7.14 6.82 -0.59
C ALA A 200 -7.66 5.55 0.12
N PRO A 201 -8.22 5.66 1.34
CA PRO A 201 -8.68 4.51 2.11
C PRO A 201 -9.87 3.82 1.44
N ILE A 202 -10.01 2.53 1.73
CA ILE A 202 -11.16 1.73 1.39
C ILE A 202 -12.11 1.76 2.58
N ARG A 203 -13.30 2.31 2.38
CA ARG A 203 -14.38 2.30 3.35
C ARG A 203 -15.23 1.05 3.15
N ILE A 204 -15.36 0.27 4.21
CA ILE A 204 -16.29 -0.86 4.34
C ILE A 204 -17.42 -0.38 5.23
N ARG A 205 -18.60 -0.20 4.63
CA ARG A 205 -19.78 0.29 5.36
C ARG A 205 -20.16 -0.66 6.49
N GLU A 206 -20.64 -0.13 7.61
CA GLU A 206 -21.21 -0.90 8.72
C GLU A 206 -22.08 -2.09 8.24
N GLY A 207 -21.90 -3.25 8.87
CA GLY A 207 -22.66 -4.47 8.59
C GLY A 207 -22.32 -5.19 7.27
N THR A 208 -21.48 -4.63 6.40
CA THR A 208 -21.15 -5.23 5.09
C THR A 208 -20.41 -6.55 5.24
N LEU A 209 -19.46 -6.63 6.17
CA LEU A 209 -18.74 -7.85 6.51
C LEU A 209 -18.97 -8.23 7.97
N ASN A 210 -20.15 -7.89 8.51
CA ASN A 210 -20.52 -7.99 9.93
C ASN A 210 -19.68 -7.12 10.87
N ASN A 211 -19.07 -6.05 10.36
CA ASN A 211 -18.47 -4.97 11.16
C ASN A 211 -19.51 -4.21 11.98
N SER A 212 -19.09 -3.74 13.15
CA SER A 212 -19.90 -2.93 14.08
C SER A 212 -20.04 -1.46 13.70
N ALA A 213 -19.13 -0.92 12.88
CA ALA A 213 -19.17 0.44 12.37
C ALA A 213 -18.46 0.52 11.01
N ASP A 214 -18.50 1.67 10.34
CA ASP A 214 -17.72 1.91 9.13
C ASP A 214 -16.22 1.70 9.40
N LEU A 215 -15.58 0.78 8.66
CA LEU A 215 -14.14 0.51 8.76
C LEU A 215 -13.42 1.13 7.57
N LEU A 216 -12.45 2.01 7.85
CA LEU A 216 -11.58 2.58 6.83
C LEU A 216 -10.15 2.05 7.00
N VAL A 217 -9.60 1.51 5.93
CA VAL A 217 -8.27 0.88 5.92
C VAL A 217 -7.50 1.24 4.64
N SER A 218 -6.18 1.12 4.67
CA SER A 218 -5.37 1.29 3.47
C SER A 218 -5.75 0.27 2.38
N PRO A 219 -5.56 0.57 1.07
CA PRO A 219 -6.01 -0.30 -0.02
C PRO A 219 -5.47 -1.74 0.02
N ASP A 220 -4.25 -1.90 0.52
CA ASP A 220 -3.54 -3.18 0.56
C ASP A 220 -3.74 -3.92 1.89
N HIS A 221 -4.52 -3.34 2.80
CA HIS A 221 -4.85 -3.95 4.08
C HIS A 221 -5.63 -5.24 3.87
N ARG A 222 -5.13 -6.35 4.42
CA ARG A 222 -5.78 -7.65 4.31
C ARG A 222 -6.74 -7.88 5.47
N LEU A 223 -7.94 -8.30 5.09
CA LEU A 223 -8.98 -8.72 6.01
C LEU A 223 -8.97 -10.24 6.07
N PHE A 224 -9.00 -10.76 7.29
CA PHE A 224 -9.16 -12.18 7.54
C PHE A 224 -10.64 -12.54 7.50
N ILE A 225 -10.98 -13.50 6.64
CA ILE A 225 -12.34 -13.98 6.44
C ILE A 225 -12.35 -15.49 6.65
N TYR A 226 -13.18 -15.93 7.60
CA TYR A 226 -13.47 -17.34 7.79
C TYR A 226 -14.70 -17.73 6.98
N GLN A 227 -14.55 -18.65 6.04
CA GLN A 227 -15.66 -19.25 5.31
C GLN A 227 -15.96 -20.66 5.83
N ARG A 228 -17.21 -20.86 6.29
CA ARG A 228 -17.73 -22.16 6.75
C ARG A 228 -17.99 -23.12 5.59
N GLN A 229 -18.34 -22.57 4.43
CA GLN A 229 -18.51 -23.29 3.18
C GLN A 229 -17.57 -22.66 2.16
N ASP A 230 -16.89 -23.48 1.35
CA ASP A 230 -16.00 -22.98 0.29
C ASP A 230 -16.78 -22.42 -0.90
N ARG A 231 -17.49 -21.31 -0.67
CA ARG A 231 -18.27 -20.62 -1.70
C ARG A 231 -17.39 -19.86 -2.67
N LEU A 232 -16.20 -19.47 -2.21
CA LEU A 232 -15.23 -18.78 -3.05
C LEU A 232 -14.51 -19.74 -4.01
N GLY A 233 -14.42 -21.01 -3.65
CA GLY A 233 -13.66 -22.03 -4.38
C GLY A 233 -12.16 -21.96 -4.11
N ALA A 234 -11.77 -21.44 -2.93
CA ALA A 234 -10.39 -21.30 -2.50
C ALA A 234 -9.82 -22.61 -1.92
N GLY A 235 -10.66 -23.63 -1.69
CA GLY A 235 -10.27 -24.93 -1.16
C GLY A 235 -9.89 -24.93 0.32
N ARG A 236 -10.14 -23.83 1.05
CA ARG A 236 -9.76 -23.66 2.46
C ARG A 236 -10.73 -22.75 3.20
N SER A 237 -10.90 -22.94 4.50
CA SER A 237 -11.80 -22.11 5.32
C SER A 237 -11.26 -20.74 5.68
N GLU A 238 -9.94 -20.56 5.68
CA GLU A 238 -9.29 -19.32 6.10
C GLU A 238 -8.76 -18.55 4.90
N LEU A 239 -9.15 -17.28 4.80
CA LEU A 239 -8.87 -16.43 3.66
C LEU A 239 -8.33 -15.08 4.13
N LEU A 240 -7.36 -14.56 3.39
CA LEU A 240 -6.96 -13.16 3.45
C LEU A 240 -7.29 -12.49 2.12
N VAL A 241 -7.98 -11.35 2.20
CA VAL A 241 -8.39 -10.58 1.04
C VAL A 241 -8.01 -9.12 1.24
N ARG A 242 -7.29 -8.52 0.27
CA ARG A 242 -6.99 -7.08 0.30
C ARG A 242 -8.25 -6.26 0.10
N ALA A 243 -8.40 -5.18 0.86
CA ALA A 243 -9.56 -4.31 0.81
C ALA A 243 -9.87 -3.76 -0.59
N ARG A 244 -8.84 -3.40 -1.39
CA ARG A 244 -9.04 -2.90 -2.76
C ARG A 244 -9.77 -3.88 -3.70
N HIS A 245 -9.62 -5.19 -3.49
CA HIS A 245 -10.27 -6.21 -4.33
C HIS A 245 -11.74 -6.41 -3.96
N LEU A 246 -12.21 -5.81 -2.86
CA LEU A 246 -13.59 -5.88 -2.40
C LEU A 246 -14.44 -4.70 -2.90
N LEU A 247 -13.86 -3.75 -3.63
CA LEU A 247 -14.57 -2.58 -4.15
C LEU A 247 -15.76 -3.01 -5.03
N ASN A 248 -16.95 -2.54 -4.66
CA ASN A 248 -18.18 -2.80 -5.40
C ASN A 248 -18.95 -1.52 -5.76
N GLY A 249 -18.47 -0.35 -5.35
CA GLY A 249 -19.07 0.94 -5.65
C GLY A 249 -20.32 1.29 -4.82
N ASP A 250 -20.75 0.40 -3.92
CA ASP A 250 -21.86 0.63 -3.00
C ASP A 250 -21.40 0.46 -1.55
N THR A 251 -21.43 -0.76 -1.01
CA THR A 251 -21.12 -1.02 0.40
C THR A 251 -19.63 -0.95 0.70
N ILE A 252 -18.78 -1.16 -0.31
CA ILE A 252 -17.32 -1.05 -0.22
C ILE A 252 -16.86 -0.08 -1.28
N THR A 253 -16.41 1.09 -0.83
CA THR A 253 -16.10 2.25 -1.68
C THR A 253 -14.76 2.83 -1.33
N ARG A 254 -14.07 3.41 -2.32
CA ARG A 254 -12.89 4.21 -2.07
C ARG A 254 -13.31 5.58 -1.52
N ALA A 255 -12.80 5.96 -0.36
CA ALA A 255 -13.05 7.24 0.26
C ALA A 255 -11.96 8.23 -0.18
N THR A 256 -12.31 9.14 -1.09
CA THR A 256 -11.37 10.13 -1.64
C THR A 256 -11.64 11.53 -1.10
N GLY A 257 -10.57 12.30 -0.88
CA GLY A 257 -10.63 13.71 -0.49
C GLY A 257 -10.31 13.96 0.98
N GLY A 258 -9.82 15.17 1.28
CA GLY A 258 -9.33 15.53 2.61
C GLY A 258 -8.00 14.86 2.97
N PHE A 259 -7.74 14.81 4.27
CA PHE A 259 -6.58 14.13 4.87
C PHE A 259 -7.05 12.90 5.65
N VAL A 260 -6.19 11.90 5.71
CA VAL A 260 -6.39 10.69 6.51
C VAL A 260 -5.16 10.49 7.39
N ASP A 261 -5.43 10.23 8.67
CA ASP A 261 -4.42 9.82 9.64
C ASP A 261 -4.33 8.30 9.62
N TYR A 262 -3.19 7.77 9.18
CA TYR A 262 -2.93 6.35 9.13
C TYR A 262 -2.10 5.89 10.32
N TYR A 263 -2.59 4.85 10.98
CA TYR A 263 -1.98 4.22 12.14
C TYR A 263 -1.57 2.78 11.82
N GLN A 264 -0.35 2.42 12.21
CA GLN A 264 0.25 1.11 12.02
C GLN A 264 0.61 0.53 13.37
N MET A 265 0.22 -0.70 13.65
CA MET A 265 0.56 -1.38 14.90
C MET A 265 1.51 -2.52 14.62
N LEU A 266 2.64 -2.52 15.33
CA LEU A 266 3.66 -3.55 15.25
C LEU A 266 3.70 -4.34 16.57
N PHE A 267 3.77 -5.67 16.45
CA PHE A 267 3.88 -6.63 17.55
C PHE A 267 5.17 -7.47 17.37
N ASP A 268 5.49 -8.34 18.34
CA ASP A 268 6.66 -9.24 18.26
C ASP A 268 6.60 -10.19 17.05
N HIS A 269 5.39 -10.64 16.73
CA HIS A 269 5.06 -11.44 15.56
C HIS A 269 3.99 -10.70 14.78
N HIS A 270 3.80 -11.02 13.51
CA HIS A 270 2.66 -10.51 12.75
C HIS A 270 1.37 -11.12 13.34
N GLN A 271 0.34 -10.28 13.52
CA GLN A 271 -0.88 -10.65 14.22
C GLN A 271 -2.11 -10.36 13.36
N ILE A 272 -3.17 -11.14 13.56
CA ILE A 272 -4.52 -10.80 13.14
C ILE A 272 -5.25 -10.24 14.35
N ILE A 273 -5.69 -8.99 14.27
CA ILE A 273 -6.37 -8.24 15.34
C ILE A 273 -7.82 -7.93 14.96
N TYR A 274 -8.61 -7.45 15.91
CA TYR A 274 -10.02 -7.09 15.67
C TYR A 274 -10.22 -5.57 15.66
N ALA A 275 -10.56 -5.03 14.48
CA ALA A 275 -10.86 -3.62 14.23
C ALA A 275 -12.32 -3.49 13.75
N GLU A 276 -13.14 -2.71 14.46
CA GLU A 276 -14.59 -2.61 14.20
C GLU A 276 -15.30 -3.98 14.11
N GLY A 277 -14.82 -4.95 14.90
CA GLY A 277 -15.31 -6.33 14.89
C GLY A 277 -14.84 -7.20 13.71
N ILE A 278 -14.10 -6.65 12.75
CA ILE A 278 -13.49 -7.40 11.65
C ILE A 278 -12.07 -7.82 12.02
N ALA A 279 -11.72 -9.06 11.68
CA ALA A 279 -10.35 -9.55 11.78
C ALA A 279 -9.48 -8.98 10.65
N ALA A 280 -8.39 -8.29 10.99
CA ALA A 280 -7.51 -7.62 10.03
C ALA A 280 -6.03 -7.78 10.44
N GLU A 281 -5.14 -7.76 9.46
CA GLU A 281 -3.69 -7.90 9.70
C GLU A 281 -3.10 -6.68 10.42
N SER A 282 -2.16 -6.92 11.34
CA SER A 282 -1.27 -5.89 11.86
C SER A 282 -0.16 -5.56 10.86
N MET A 283 0.70 -4.59 11.17
CA MET A 283 1.87 -4.34 10.33
C MET A 283 2.78 -5.57 10.30
N LEU A 284 3.02 -6.11 9.10
CA LEU A 284 4.02 -7.14 8.84
C LEU A 284 5.36 -6.47 8.51
N VAL A 285 6.41 -6.79 9.28
CA VAL A 285 7.77 -6.37 8.94
C VAL A 285 8.38 -7.40 8.01
N ASN A 286 8.69 -6.96 6.79
CA ASN A 286 9.45 -7.75 5.83
C ASN A 286 10.39 -6.84 5.05
N THR A 287 11.08 -7.42 4.07
CA THR A 287 11.98 -6.73 3.15
C THR A 287 11.39 -5.45 2.52
N ARG A 288 10.06 -5.38 2.30
CA ARG A 288 9.37 -4.25 1.66
C ARG A 288 8.96 -3.15 2.62
N THR A 289 8.59 -3.51 3.84
CA THR A 289 8.00 -2.58 4.83
C THR A 289 9.01 -2.09 5.85
N ARG A 290 10.18 -2.75 5.97
CA ARG A 290 11.23 -2.36 6.95
C ARG A 290 11.64 -0.90 6.86
N ALA A 291 11.72 -0.33 5.65
CA ALA A 291 12.17 1.04 5.45
C ALA A 291 11.11 2.08 5.84
N ALA A 292 9.87 1.68 6.15
CA ALA A 292 8.86 2.56 6.71
C ALA A 292 9.08 2.84 8.20
N LEU A 293 9.86 1.99 8.88
CA LEU A 293 10.13 2.14 10.32
C LEU A 293 11.22 3.18 10.58
N PRO A 294 11.17 3.89 11.73
CA PRO A 294 12.25 4.75 12.17
C PRO A 294 13.59 4.00 12.29
N GLU A 295 14.71 4.70 12.09
CA GLU A 295 16.06 4.11 12.19
C GLU A 295 16.31 3.49 13.56
N GLU A 296 15.76 4.08 14.63
CA GLU A 296 15.92 3.60 16.01
C GLU A 296 15.29 2.22 16.22
N LEU A 297 14.20 1.92 15.50
CA LEU A 297 13.58 0.61 15.50
C LEU A 297 14.32 -0.38 14.60
N THR A 298 15.05 0.11 13.60
CA THR A 298 15.82 -0.73 12.67
C THR A 298 16.88 -1.57 13.39
N ALA A 299 17.48 -1.07 14.46
CA ALA A 299 18.39 -1.84 15.30
C ALA A 299 17.71 -3.00 16.04
N SER A 300 16.44 -2.81 16.44
CA SER A 300 15.61 -3.84 17.09
C SER A 300 14.94 -4.79 16.09
N LEU A 301 14.87 -4.43 14.80
CA LEU A 301 14.23 -5.23 13.75
C LEU A 301 14.86 -6.61 13.57
N GLY A 302 16.18 -6.74 13.80
CA GLY A 302 16.86 -8.04 13.72
C GLY A 302 16.26 -9.09 14.66
N GLN A 303 15.65 -8.66 15.77
CA GLN A 303 14.97 -9.54 16.72
C GLN A 303 13.53 -9.85 16.30
N LEU A 304 12.85 -8.93 15.60
CA LEU A 304 11.45 -9.07 15.16
C LEU A 304 11.31 -9.87 13.86
N LEU A 305 12.24 -9.70 12.90
CA LEU A 305 12.17 -10.33 11.58
C LEU A 305 11.94 -11.85 11.61
N PRO A 306 12.65 -12.65 12.44
CA PRO A 306 12.40 -14.09 12.52
C PRO A 306 10.98 -14.45 12.97
N GLY A 307 10.37 -13.62 13.83
CA GLY A 307 8.99 -13.80 14.27
C GLY A 307 8.00 -13.48 13.15
N HIS A 308 8.23 -12.39 12.43
CA HIS A 308 7.40 -11.92 11.32
C HIS A 308 7.47 -12.83 10.08
N ASP A 309 8.66 -13.34 9.73
CA ASP A 309 8.80 -14.31 8.63
C ASP A 309 8.01 -15.61 8.91
N ARG A 310 7.95 -16.04 10.18
CA ARG A 310 7.21 -17.24 10.59
C ARG A 310 5.70 -17.04 10.70
N SER A 311 5.25 -15.81 10.88
CA SER A 311 3.84 -15.43 11.04
C SER A 311 3.27 -14.73 9.79
N ASP A 312 4.00 -14.79 8.66
CA ASP A 312 3.50 -14.31 7.37
C ASP A 312 2.37 -15.24 6.89
N HIS A 313 1.13 -14.72 6.91
CA HIS A 313 -0.07 -15.44 6.52
C HIS A 313 -0.32 -15.42 4.99
N ARG A 314 0.64 -15.00 4.16
CA ARG A 314 0.51 -14.97 2.69
C ARG A 314 -0.06 -16.23 2.04
N ALA A 315 0.16 -17.41 2.61
CA ALA A 315 -0.42 -18.65 2.08
C ALA A 315 -1.96 -18.66 2.11
N LEU A 316 -2.58 -17.85 2.99
CA LEU A 316 -4.02 -17.67 3.09
C LEU A 316 -4.55 -16.59 2.14
N GLU A 317 -3.68 -15.84 1.47
CA GLU A 317 -4.08 -14.81 0.52
C GLU A 317 -4.77 -15.41 -0.72
N VAL A 318 -5.94 -14.89 -1.05
CA VAL A 318 -6.73 -15.38 -2.18
C VAL A 318 -6.14 -14.88 -3.50
N HIS A 319 -6.03 -15.77 -4.48
CA HIS A 319 -5.60 -15.41 -5.82
C HIS A 319 -6.59 -14.45 -6.49
N GLU A 320 -6.08 -13.41 -7.16
CA GLU A 320 -6.88 -12.36 -7.79
C GLU A 320 -7.93 -12.89 -8.77
N ALA A 321 -7.63 -13.98 -9.49
CA ALA A 321 -8.58 -14.63 -10.40
C ALA A 321 -9.87 -15.15 -9.72
N LEU A 322 -9.85 -15.42 -8.41
CA LEU A 322 -11.03 -15.82 -7.64
C LEU A 322 -11.82 -14.61 -7.10
N LEU A 323 -11.22 -13.42 -7.13
CA LEU A 323 -11.77 -12.18 -6.57
C LEU A 323 -12.49 -11.32 -7.61
N ASP A 324 -12.30 -11.57 -8.91
CA ASP A 324 -12.96 -10.82 -9.98
C ASP A 324 -14.44 -11.20 -10.12
N ARG A 325 -15.25 -10.78 -9.15
CA ARG A 325 -16.70 -11.04 -9.08
C ARG A 325 -17.45 -9.85 -8.49
N PRO A 326 -18.57 -9.41 -9.10
CA PRO A 326 -19.33 -8.26 -8.61
C PRO A 326 -20.04 -8.51 -7.26
N ASP A 327 -20.31 -9.78 -6.91
CA ASP A 327 -21.02 -10.18 -5.69
C ASP A 327 -20.09 -10.65 -4.56
N LEU A 328 -18.78 -10.40 -4.68
CA LEU A 328 -17.76 -10.94 -3.78
C LEU A 328 -18.02 -10.63 -2.29
N ALA A 329 -18.37 -9.38 -1.96
CA ALA A 329 -18.64 -8.99 -0.58
C ALA A 329 -19.82 -9.76 0.03
N ASP A 330 -20.91 -9.93 -0.73
CA ASP A 330 -22.08 -10.69 -0.32
C ASP A 330 -21.77 -12.19 -0.19
N LEU A 331 -20.96 -12.72 -1.11
CA LEU A 331 -20.51 -14.10 -1.07
C LEU A 331 -19.69 -14.36 0.19
N LEU A 332 -18.71 -13.52 0.49
CA LEU A 332 -17.86 -13.63 1.68
C LEU A 332 -18.67 -13.47 2.98
N ARG A 333 -19.62 -12.52 3.03
CA ARG A 333 -20.54 -12.38 4.16
C ARG A 333 -21.38 -13.63 4.37
N LYS A 334 -21.95 -14.20 3.32
CA LYS A 334 -22.74 -15.45 3.40
C LYS A 334 -21.88 -16.67 3.71
N ALA A 335 -20.62 -16.67 3.28
CA ALA A 335 -19.69 -17.75 3.55
C ALA A 335 -19.25 -17.75 5.03
N SER A 336 -19.19 -16.59 5.67
CA SER A 336 -18.91 -16.45 7.10
C SER A 336 -20.14 -16.63 7.99
N SER A 337 -21.33 -16.29 7.49
CA SER A 337 -22.62 -16.45 8.19
C SER A 337 -23.38 -17.71 7.73
N CYS A 338 -23.12 -18.85 8.37
CA CYS A 338 -23.99 -20.03 8.55
C CYS A 338 -23.17 -21.24 8.98
#